data_AF-A0A954H884-F1
#
_entry.id   AF-A0A954H884-F1
#
_cell.length_a   1.000
_cell.length_b   1.000
_cell.length_c   1.000
_cell.angle_alpha   90.00
_cell.angle_beta   90.00
_cell.angle_gamma   90.00
#
_symmetry.space_group_name_H-M   'P 1'
#
loop_
_entity.id
_entity.type
_entity.pdbx_description
1 polymer ?
#
loop_
_entity_poly.entity_id
_entity_poly.type
_entity_poly.pdbx_seq_one_letter_code
_entity_poly.pdbx_strand_id
1 'polypeptide(L)'
;KIDLNKNQLTRVYKGTDKQEQAINIGGAVKINRFLSRTRDVKFNEAQVHYSQGGITESFALELSLPSGKSVWLFVAGLTGKITEQEEMADVQKIFSSLP
;
A
#
# COMPACT_ATOMS: atom_id res chain seq x y z
N LYS A 1 -8.45 1.32 2.53
CA LYS A 1 -8.76 0.31 1.49
C LYS A 1 -7.98 0.67 0.24
N ILE A 2 -7.41 -0.34 -0.42
CA ILE A 2 -6.57 -0.25 -1.60
C ILE A 2 -7.25 -1.12 -2.65
N ASP A 3 -7.86 -0.52 -3.66
CA ASP A 3 -8.51 -1.21 -4.76
C ASP A 3 -7.55 -1.27 -5.96
N LEU A 4 -7.04 -2.47 -6.25
CA LEU A 4 -6.06 -2.70 -7.30
C LEU A 4 -6.71 -2.69 -8.69
N ASN A 5 -8.01 -2.99 -8.78
CA ASN A 5 -8.73 -3.00 -10.05
C ASN A 5 -9.08 -1.57 -10.49
N LYS A 6 -9.49 -0.73 -9.53
CA LYS A 6 -9.83 0.68 -9.77
C LYS A 6 -8.66 1.63 -9.61
N ASN A 7 -7.51 1.13 -9.17
CA ASN A 7 -6.32 1.93 -8.88
C ASN A 7 -6.60 3.08 -7.90
N GLN A 8 -7.35 2.76 -6.84
CA GLN A 8 -7.93 3.75 -5.94
C GLN A 8 -7.58 3.43 -4.48
N LEU A 9 -7.23 4.47 -3.73
CA LEU A 9 -7.10 4.39 -2.28
C LEU A 9 -8.33 5.03 -1.65
N THR A 10 -9.05 4.29 -0.82
CA THR A 10 -10.17 4.82 -0.05
C THR A 10 -9.83 4.82 1.43
N ARG A 11 -9.76 5.99 2.02
CA ARG A 11 -9.66 6.15 3.47
C ARG A 11 -11.05 6.00 4.07
N VAL A 12 -11.21 5.07 5.00
CA VAL A 12 -12.50 4.77 5.64
C VAL A 12 -12.35 5.08 7.13
N TYR A 13 -13.12 6.03 7.64
CA TYR A 13 -13.15 6.37 9.06
C TYR A 13 -14.19 5.50 9.79
N LYS A 14 -13.80 4.89 10.91
CA LYS A 14 -14.73 4.17 11.79
C LYS A 14 -15.34 5.14 12.81
N GLY A 15 -16.67 5.27 12.79
CA GLY A 15 -17.47 6.12 13.69
C GLY A 15 -18.96 6.02 13.34
N THR A 16 -19.82 6.73 14.08
CA THR A 16 -21.28 6.82 13.81
C THR A 16 -21.58 7.36 12.41
N ASP A 17 -20.72 8.25 11.90
CA ASP A 17 -20.74 8.72 10.52
C ASP A 17 -19.55 8.15 9.76
N LYS A 18 -19.77 7.04 9.05
CA LYS A 18 -18.74 6.47 8.16
C LYS A 18 -18.48 7.47 7.03
N GLN A 19 -17.37 8.19 7.14
CA GLN A 19 -16.85 9.00 6.04
C GLN A 19 -15.87 8.19 5.22
N GLU A 20 -16.00 8.28 3.90
CA GLU A 20 -15.05 7.74 2.94
C GLU A 20 -14.43 8.87 2.14
N GLN A 21 -13.11 8.84 2.02
CA GLN A 21 -12.37 9.75 1.16
C GLN A 21 -11.59 8.93 0.15
N ALA A 22 -12.00 9.01 -1.12
CA ALA A 22 -11.32 8.36 -2.22
C ALA A 22 -10.21 9.25 -2.78
N ILE A 23 -9.06 8.64 -3.02
CA ILE A 23 -7.90 9.23 -3.68
C ILE A 23 -7.61 8.35 -4.89
N ASN A 24 -7.77 8.92 -6.08
CA ASN A 24 -7.37 8.24 -7.30
C ASN A 24 -5.86 8.36 -7.44
N ILE A 25 -5.18 7.22 -7.54
CA ILE A 25 -3.78 7.24 -7.96
C ILE A 25 -3.83 7.57 -9.45
N GLY A 26 -3.16 8.66 -9.85
CA GLY A 26 -3.33 9.27 -11.18
C GLY A 26 -3.29 8.24 -12.32
N GLY A 27 -4.10 8.46 -13.36
CA GLY A 27 -4.48 7.42 -14.34
C GLY A 27 -3.35 6.77 -15.13
N ALA A 28 -2.11 7.23 -14.98
CA ALA A 28 -0.93 6.69 -15.65
C ALA A 28 -0.07 5.79 -14.73
N VAL A 29 -0.40 5.69 -13.44
CA VAL A 29 0.21 4.75 -12.49
C VAL A 29 -0.78 3.63 -12.21
N LYS A 30 -0.33 2.39 -12.02
CA LYS A 30 -1.18 1.25 -11.65
C LYS A 30 -0.64 0.51 -10.44
N ILE A 31 -1.46 0.27 -9.43
CA ILE A 31 -1.15 -0.64 -8.32
C ILE A 31 -1.36 -2.07 -8.80
N ASN A 32 -0.29 -2.86 -8.86
CA ASN A 32 -0.35 -4.26 -9.28
C ASN A 32 -0.42 -5.23 -8.12
N ARG A 33 0.16 -4.86 -6.98
CA ARG A 33 0.31 -5.78 -5.85
C ARG A 33 0.40 -5.03 -4.54
N PHE A 34 -0.22 -5.61 -3.53
CA PHE A 34 -0.05 -5.26 -2.13
C PHE A 34 0.66 -6.39 -1.43
N LEU A 35 1.69 -6.08 -0.66
CA LEU A 35 2.44 -7.03 0.14
C LEU A 35 2.53 -6.52 1.58
N SER A 36 2.21 -7.36 2.54
CA SER A 36 2.56 -7.16 3.95
C SER A 36 3.10 -8.46 4.53
N ARG A 37 3.50 -8.45 5.79
CA ARG A 37 4.07 -9.64 6.44
C ARG A 37 3.16 -10.87 6.36
N THR A 38 1.86 -10.68 6.34
CA THR A 38 0.86 -11.76 6.39
C THR A 38 0.05 -11.91 5.11
N ARG A 39 0.23 -11.01 4.13
CA ARG A 39 -0.66 -10.93 2.97
C ARG A 39 0.12 -10.59 1.71
N ASP A 40 -0.26 -11.26 0.64
CA ASP A 40 0.22 -10.99 -0.71
C ASP A 40 -1.00 -10.98 -1.63
N VAL A 41 -1.39 -9.78 -2.04
CA VAL A 41 -2.64 -9.53 -2.77
C VAL A 41 -2.30 -8.94 -4.13
N LYS A 42 -2.63 -9.68 -5.20
CA LYS A 42 -2.40 -9.28 -6.60
C LYS A 42 -3.67 -8.85 -7.34
N PHE A 43 -4.83 -9.08 -6.73
CA PHE A 43 -6.13 -8.85 -7.35
C PHE A 43 -7.12 -8.33 -6.29
N ASN A 44 -8.15 -7.63 -6.75
CA ASN A 44 -9.22 -7.06 -5.92
C ASN A 44 -8.70 -5.99 -4.95
N GLU A 45 -8.81 -6.24 -3.65
CA GLU A 45 -8.70 -5.19 -2.64
C GLU A 45 -7.84 -5.65 -1.45
N ALA A 46 -7.02 -4.73 -0.95
CA ALA A 46 -6.35 -4.87 0.33
C ALA A 46 -6.86 -3.84 1.33
N GLN A 47 -6.86 -4.18 2.61
CA GLN A 47 -7.24 -3.26 3.69
C GLN A 47 -6.08 -3.09 4.65
N VAL A 48 -5.68 -1.85 4.88
CA VAL A 48 -4.69 -1.50 5.91
C VAL A 48 -5.45 -0.78 7.02
N HIS A 49 -5.40 -1.35 8.22
CA HIS A 49 -5.95 -0.71 9.40
C HIS A 49 -4.94 0.30 9.96
N TYR A 50 -5.44 1.44 10.43
CA TYR A 50 -4.61 2.44 11.11
C TYR A 50 -5.22 2.85 12.45
N SER A 51 -4.36 3.17 13.42
CA SER A 51 -4.76 3.72 14.72
C SER A 51 -5.16 5.19 14.60
N GLN A 52 -5.72 5.80 15.65
CA GLN A 52 -6.00 7.25 15.67
C GLN A 52 -4.73 8.10 15.44
N GLY A 53 -3.56 7.60 15.84
CA GLY A 53 -2.26 8.24 15.58
C GLY A 53 -1.68 7.98 14.18
N GLY A 54 -2.42 7.30 13.29
CA GLY A 54 -1.97 6.99 11.92
C GLY A 54 -1.03 5.80 11.80
N ILE A 55 -0.78 5.07 12.89
CA ILE A 55 0.08 3.89 12.89
C ILE A 55 -0.60 2.74 12.15
N THR A 56 0.12 2.10 11.24
CA THR A 56 -0.34 0.96 10.43
C THR A 56 0.56 -0.26 10.63
N GLU A 57 0.20 -1.39 10.03
CA GLU A 57 1.19 -2.43 9.72
C GLU A 57 2.18 -1.93 8.66
N SER A 58 3.39 -2.47 8.61
CA SER A 58 4.27 -2.22 7.47
C SER A 58 3.77 -2.98 6.24
N PHE A 59 3.73 -2.30 5.09
CA PHE A 59 3.30 -2.89 3.83
C PHE A 59 4.08 -2.29 2.67
N ALA A 60 4.01 -2.93 1.51
CA ALA A 60 4.59 -2.49 0.27
C ALA A 60 3.56 -2.55 -0.87
N LEU A 61 3.69 -1.63 -1.82
CA LEU A 61 2.89 -1.57 -3.03
C LEU A 61 3.79 -1.69 -4.24
N GLU A 62 3.48 -2.61 -5.14
CA GLU A 62 4.07 -2.65 -6.47
C GLU A 62 3.28 -1.73 -7.40
N LEU A 63 3.96 -0.79 -8.04
CA LEU A 63 3.39 0.18 -8.94
C LEU A 63 4.01 0.05 -10.34
N SER A 64 3.19 -0.04 -11.37
CA SER A 64 3.63 0.26 -12.74
C SER A 64 3.52 1.75 -13.01
N LEU A 65 4.63 2.34 -13.45
CA LEU A 65 4.72 3.72 -13.87
C LEU A 65 4.38 3.87 -15.37
N PRO A 66 4.07 5.08 -15.85
CA PRO A 66 3.75 5.32 -17.27
C PRO A 66 4.91 4.95 -18.21
N SER A 67 6.14 4.97 -17.69
CA SER A 67 7.35 4.57 -18.40
C SER A 67 7.48 3.07 -18.63
N GLY A 68 6.55 2.25 -18.10
CA GLY A 68 6.63 0.78 -18.12
C GLY A 68 7.52 0.19 -17.03
N LYS A 69 8.20 1.02 -16.24
CA LYS A 69 8.97 0.57 -15.07
C LYS A 69 8.04 0.12 -13.94
N SER A 70 8.45 -0.93 -13.23
CA SER A 70 7.85 -1.31 -11.95
C SER A 70 8.69 -0.74 -10.82
N VAL A 71 8.03 -0.17 -9.81
CA VAL A 71 8.67 0.30 -8.57
C VAL A 71 7.89 -0.21 -7.37
N TRP A 72 8.59 -0.40 -6.27
CA TRP A 72 8.00 -0.80 -5.00
C TRP A 72 8.04 0.37 -4.02
N LEU A 73 6.88 0.74 -3.48
CA LEU A 73 6.81 1.67 -2.35
C LEU A 73 6.62 0.88 -1.06
N PHE A 74 7.63 0.89 -0.20
CA PHE A 74 7.54 0.36 1.14
C PHE A 74 7.10 1.46 2.12
N VAL A 75 6.12 1.14 2.97
CA VAL A 75 5.59 2.01 4.01
C VAL A 75 5.88 1.38 5.37
N ALA A 76 6.70 2.05 6.17
CA ALA A 76 6.99 1.66 7.54
C ALA A 76 5.82 2.04 8.45
N GLY A 77 5.07 1.04 8.94
CA GLY A 77 3.78 1.29 9.56
C GLY A 77 3.82 2.11 10.85
N LEU A 78 4.91 2.00 11.62
CA LEU A 78 5.12 2.73 12.87
C LEU A 78 5.46 4.22 12.66
N THR A 79 6.24 4.53 11.65
CA THR A 79 6.77 5.89 11.42
C THR A 79 6.07 6.62 10.29
N GLY A 80 5.31 5.90 9.47
CA GLY A 80 4.77 6.40 8.20
C GLY A 80 5.83 6.69 7.15
N LYS A 81 7.11 6.36 7.40
CA LYS A 81 8.19 6.61 6.44
C LYS A 81 7.95 5.77 5.18
N ILE A 82 8.02 6.43 4.03
CA ILE A 82 7.89 5.80 2.71
C ILE A 82 9.27 5.73 2.07
N THR A 83 9.62 4.57 1.52
CA THR A 83 10.85 4.37 0.75
C THR A 83 10.53 3.67 -0.55
N GLU A 84 11.10 4.17 -1.65
CA GLU A 84 11.04 3.51 -2.95
C GLU A 84 12.14 2.44 -3.04
N GLN A 85 11.81 1.31 -3.66
CA GLN A 85 12.71 0.19 -3.96
C GLN A 85 12.50 -0.20 -5.42
N GLU A 86 13.58 -0.52 -6.13
CA GLU A 86 13.48 -0.96 -7.53
C GLU A 86 13.17 -2.46 -7.61
N GLU A 87 13.63 -3.25 -6.63
CA GLU A 87 13.55 -4.69 -6.65
C GLU A 87 12.66 -5.27 -5.53
N MET A 88 11.87 -6.28 -5.89
CA MET A 88 11.07 -7.05 -4.92
C MET A 88 11.95 -7.73 -3.86
N ALA A 89 13.17 -8.15 -4.22
CA ALA A 89 14.09 -8.80 -3.29
C ALA A 89 14.43 -7.89 -2.09
N ASP A 90 14.58 -6.59 -2.31
CA ASP A 90 14.90 -5.64 -1.24
C ASP A 90 13.71 -5.44 -0.30
N VAL A 91 12.50 -5.38 -0.85
CA VAL A 91 11.27 -5.36 -0.07
C VAL A 91 11.14 -6.61 0.81
N GLN A 92 11.44 -7.80 0.26
CA GLN A 92 11.38 -9.05 1.02
C GLN A 92 12.45 -9.14 2.11
N LYS A 93 13.67 -8.63 1.86
CA LYS A 93 14.71 -8.52 2.90
C LYS A 93 14.23 -7.67 4.06
N ILE A 94 13.56 -6.54 3.80
CA ILE A 94 12.99 -5.68 4.84
C ILE A 94 11.93 -6.45 5.64
N PHE A 95 11.01 -7.17 5.00
CA PHE A 95 10.01 -7.95 5.74
C PHE A 95 10.60 -9.10 6.55
N SER A 96 11.72 -9.68 6.09
CA SER A 96 12.42 -10.76 6.80
C SER A 96 13.22 -10.27 8.01
N SER A 97 13.59 -8.98 8.06
CA SER A 97 14.34 -8.38 9.17
C SER A 97 13.45 -7.75 10.24
N LEU A 98 12.15 -7.63 9.98
CA LEU A 98 11.19 -7.15 10.97
C LEU A 98 10.91 -8.24 12.02
N PRO A 99 11.05 -7.94 13.33
CA PRO A 99 10.81 -8.90 14.41
C PRO A 99 9.36 -9.38 14.44
#